data_AF-A0A2N6EUQ7-F1
#
_entry.id   AF-A0A2N6EUQ7-F1
#
_cell.length_a   1.000
_cell.length_b   1.000
_cell.length_c   1.000
_cell.angle_alpha   90.00
_cell.angle_beta   90.00
_cell.angle_gamma   90.00
#
_symmetry.space_group_name_H-M   'P 1'
#
loop_
_entity.id
_entity.type
_entity.pdbx_description
1 polymer ?
#
loop_
_entity_poly.entity_id
_entity_poly.type
_entity_poly.pdbx_seq_one_letter_code
_entity_poly.pdbx_strand_id
1 'polypeptide(L)' 'MDINRKALTHLITKRVDRIEKVVEGTGYLPRTVIGVATFLLDNELDVDLLTAKQQVTFEKFLKPLLESSKKFPVGDD' A
#
# COMPACT_ATOMS: atom_id res chain seq x y z
N MET A 1 -1.18 -11.97 7.47
CA MET A 1 -0.98 -10.55 7.84
C MET A 1 -2.31 -9.86 7.64
N ASP A 2 -2.91 -9.30 8.68
CA ASP A 2 -4.16 -8.54 8.53
C ASP A 2 -3.87 -7.12 8.05
N ILE A 3 -4.18 -6.88 6.78
CA ILE A 3 -4.20 -5.55 6.17
C ILE A 3 -5.46 -4.84 6.68
N ASN A 4 -5.30 -3.62 7.19
CA ASN A 4 -6.44 -2.81 7.59
C ASN A 4 -6.96 -2.03 6.36
N ARG A 5 -8.21 -2.31 5.95
CA ARG A 5 -8.88 -1.62 4.82
C ARG A 5 -8.78 -0.10 4.95
N LYS A 6 -9.09 0.45 6.13
CA LYS A 6 -9.07 1.90 6.37
C LYS A 6 -7.66 2.47 6.18
N ALA A 7 -6.64 1.76 6.66
CA ALA A 7 -5.25 2.19 6.51
C ALA A 7 -4.82 2.18 5.03
N LEU A 8 -5.20 1.15 4.28
CA LEU A 8 -4.88 1.05 2.84
C LEU A 8 -5.61 2.13 2.03
N THR A 9 -6.90 2.35 2.29
CA THR A 9 -7.68 3.44 1.68
C THR A 9 -7.09 4.81 2.01
N HIS A 10 -6.76 5.07 3.28
CA HIS A 10 -6.15 6.34 3.69
C HIS A 10 -4.78 6.55 3.00
N LEU A 11 -3.97 5.49 2.88
CA LEU A 11 -2.68 5.56 2.22
C LEU A 11 -2.80 6.04 0.76
N ILE A 12 -3.72 5.46 -0.02
CA ILE A 12 -3.86 5.79 -1.44
C ILE A 12 -4.73 7.02 -1.74
N THR A 13 -5.46 7.55 -0.75
CA THR A 13 -6.32 8.73 -0.93
C THR A 13 -5.77 9.99 -0.27
N LYS A 14 -5.06 9.87 0.86
CA LYS A 14 -4.59 10.99 1.67
C LYS A 14 -3.07 11.07 1.80
N ARG A 15 -2.35 10.00 1.49
CA ARG A 15 -0.89 9.91 1.67
C ARG A 15 -0.16 9.42 0.42
N VAL A 16 -0.64 9.84 -0.75
CA VAL A 16 -0.03 9.53 -2.05
C VAL A 16 1.42 10.04 -2.11
N ASP A 17 1.71 11.18 -1.47
CA ASP A 17 3.05 11.74 -1.31
C ASP A 17 4.05 10.73 -0.72
N ARG A 18 3.61 9.90 0.24
CA ARG A 18 4.46 8.87 0.85
C ARG A 18 4.77 7.76 -0.15
N ILE A 19 3.81 7.43 -1.00
CA ILE A 19 3.98 6.45 -2.08
C ILE A 19 4.99 7.00 -3.09
N GLU A 20 4.84 8.25 -3.52
CA GLU A 20 5.77 8.92 -4.44
C GLU A 20 7.20 8.93 -3.89
N LYS A 21 7.35 9.30 -2.62
CA LYS A 21 8.66 9.35 -1.96
C LYS A 21 9.35 8.00 -1.86
N VAL A 22 8.61 6.91 -1.59
CA VAL A 22 9.21 5.58 -1.45
C VAL A 22 9.55 4.93 -2.80
N VAL A 23 8.87 5.31 -3.88
CA VAL A 23 9.18 4.81 -5.23
C VAL A 23 10.24 5.64 -5.96
N GLU A 24 10.53 6.85 -5.48
CA GLU A 24 11.55 7.73 -6.05
C GLU A 24 12.91 7.02 -6.19
N GLY A 25 13.53 7.12 -7.37
CA GLY A 25 14.81 6.49 -7.66
C GLY A 25 14.79 4.95 -7.81
N THR A 26 13.64 4.30 -7.62
CA THR A 26 13.54 2.82 -7.71
C THR A 26 13.19 2.30 -9.11
N GLY A 27 12.80 3.20 -10.03
CA GLY A 27 12.29 2.85 -11.36
C GLY A 27 10.82 2.40 -11.37
N TYR A 28 10.16 2.29 -10.21
CA TYR A 28 8.73 2.03 -10.10
C TYR A 28 7.94 3.33 -10.21
N LEU A 29 6.77 3.26 -10.85
CA LEU A 29 5.85 4.40 -10.92
C LEU A 29 4.88 4.36 -9.72
N PRO A 30 4.55 5.52 -9.12
CA PRO A 30 3.58 5.59 -8.01
C PRO A 30 2.25 4.91 -8.35
N ARG A 31 1.77 5.10 -9.59
CA ARG A 31 0.54 4.47 -10.11
C ARG A 31 0.57 2.93 -10.05
N THR A 32 1.75 2.32 -10.13
CA THR A 32 1.88 0.85 -10.04
C THR A 32 1.57 0.39 -8.62
N VAL A 33 2.12 1.09 -7.63
CA VAL A 33 1.88 0.80 -6.21
C VAL A 33 0.43 1.06 -5.84
N ILE A 34 -0.13 2.19 -6.31
CA ILE A 34 -1.56 2.51 -6.13
C ILE A 34 -2.44 1.44 -6.77
N GLY A 35 -2.13 1.00 -8.00
CA GLY A 35 -2.90 -0.04 -8.68
C GLY A 35 -2.95 -1.37 -7.91
N VAL A 36 -1.84 -1.79 -7.30
CA VAL A 36 -1.81 -2.99 -6.43
C VAL A 36 -2.66 -2.78 -5.18
N ALA A 37 -2.60 -1.61 -4.56
CA ALA A 37 -3.44 -1.30 -3.41
C ALA A 37 -4.93 -1.27 -3.75
N THR A 38 -5.32 -0.69 -4.89
CA THR A 38 -6.70 -0.71 -5.37
C THR A 38 -7.17 -2.14 -5.64
N PHE A 39 -6.35 -2.96 -6.32
CA PHE A 39 -6.66 -4.36 -6.55
C PHE A 39 -6.93 -5.11 -5.24
N LEU A 40 -6.12 -4.91 -4.21
CA LEU A 40 -6.38 -5.48 -2.89
C LEU A 40 -7.71 -5.00 -2.30
N LEU A 41 -8.05 -3.72 -2.42
CA LEU A 41 -9.33 -3.20 -1.90
C LEU A 41 -10.55 -3.83 -2.58
N ASP A 42 -10.48 -4.05 -3.90
CA ASP A 42 -11.51 -4.73 -4.70
C ASP A 42 -11.63 -6.21 -4.35
N ASN A 43 -10.53 -6.87 -3.97
CA ASN A 43 -10.47 -8.31 -3.70
C ASN A 43 -10.37 -8.63 -2.20
N GLU A 44 -11.15 -7.90 -1.38
CA GLU A 44 -11.27 -8.17 0.07
C GLU A 44 -9.95 -8.22 0.86
N LEU A 45 -8.92 -7.55 0.36
CA LEU A 45 -7.55 -7.53 0.88
C LEU A 45 -6.81 -8.87 0.82
N ASP A 46 -7.27 -9.78 -0.05
CA ASP A 46 -6.64 -11.08 -0.24
C ASP A 46 -5.32 -10.94 -1.03
N VAL A 47 -4.21 -11.17 -0.33
CA VAL A 47 -2.86 -11.09 -0.90
C VAL A 47 -2.49 -12.30 -1.73
N ASP A 48 -3.17 -13.43 -1.55
CA ASP A 48 -2.92 -14.66 -2.32
C ASP A 48 -3.45 -14.55 -3.75
N LEU A 49 -4.34 -13.58 -4.03
CA LEU A 49 -4.79 -13.24 -5.37
C LEU A 49 -3.81 -12.36 -6.16
N LEU A 50 -2.73 -11.88 -5.51
CA LEU A 50 -1.70 -11.10 -6.20
C LEU A 50 -0.86 -12.01 -7.10
N THR A 51 -0.63 -11.56 -8.33
CA THR A 51 0.41 -12.15 -9.18
C THR A 51 1.79 -11.94 -8.55
N ALA A 52 2.78 -12.77 -8.92
CA ALA A 52 4.15 -12.66 -8.42
C ALA A 52 4.73 -11.23 -8.54
N LYS A 53 4.45 -10.53 -9.65
CA LYS A 53 4.91 -9.14 -9.86
C LYS A 53 4.22 -8.14 -8.93
N GLN A 54 2.91 -8.32 -8.69
CA GLN A 54 2.18 -7.48 -7.75
C GLN A 54 2.62 -7.77 -6.31
N GLN A 55 2.93 -9.02 -5.98
CA GLN A 55 3.41 -9.43 -4.67
C GLN A 55 4.76 -8.76 -4.34
N VAL A 56 5.70 -8.74 -5.29
CA VAL A 56 6.95 -7.97 -5.15
C VAL A 56 6.67 -6.48 -4.87
N THR A 57 5.69 -5.89 -5.57
CA THR A 57 5.31 -4.49 -5.36
C THR A 57 4.70 -4.27 -3.97
N PHE A 58 3.85 -5.20 -3.54
CA PHE A 58 3.24 -5.18 -2.22
C PHE A 58 4.29 -5.27 -1.11
N GLU A 59 5.18 -6.27 -1.17
CA GLU A 59 6.20 -6.51 -0.16
C GLU A 59 7.22 -5.37 -0.08
N LYS A 60 7.63 -4.83 -1.24
CA LYS A 60 8.66 -3.78 -1.30
C LYS A 60 8.15 -2.41 -0.86
N PHE A 61 6.88 -2.09 -1.12
CA PHE A 61 6.36 -0.73 -0.94
C PHE A 61 5.14 -0.65 -0.02
N LEU A 62 4.06 -1.39 -0.29
CA LEU A 62 2.81 -1.25 0.45
C LEU A 62 2.94 -1.76 1.88
N LYS A 63 3.52 -2.95 2.06
CA LYS A 63 3.73 -3.57 3.37
C LYS A 63 4.49 -2.65 4.34
N PRO A 64 5.70 -2.13 4.01
CA PRO A 64 6.41 -1.23 4.92
C PRO A 64 5.68 0.09 5.18
N LEU A 65 4.93 0.63 4.22
CA LEU A 65 4.10 1.83 4.43
C LEU A 65 2.97 1.57 5.43
N LEU A 66 2.29 0.44 5.32
CA LEU A 66 1.19 0.03 6.20
C LEU A 66 1.68 -0.31 7.61
N GLU A 67 2.81 -0.99 7.74
CA GLU A 67 3.44 -1.30 9.03
C GLU A 67 3.96 -0.04 9.73
N SER A 68 4.55 0.89 8.97
CA SER A 68 4.97 2.20 9.51
C SER A 68 3.78 3.03 10.01
N SER A 69 2.61 2.92 9.35
CA SER A 69 1.37 3.56 9.83
C SER A 69 0.78 2.86 11.06
N LYS A 70 0.98 1.55 11.29
CA LYS A 70 0.54 0.89 12.53
C LYS A 70 1.30 1.38 13.77
N LYS A 71 2.56 1.83 13.60
CA LYS A 71 3.42 2.30 14.70
C LYS A 71 3.01 3.65 15.28
N PHE A 72 2.17 4.39 14.55
CA PHE A 72 1.53 5.62 15.01
C PHE A 72 0.02 5.42 14.80
N PRO A 73 -0.73 4.89 15.78
CA PRO A 73 -2.18 4.86 15.65
C PRO A 73 -2.60 6.29 15.32
N VAL A 74 -3.23 6.46 14.17
CA VAL A 74 -3.94 7.69 13.83
C VAL A 74 -4.86 7.92 15.02
N GLY A 75 -4.52 8.89 15.87
CA GLY A 75 -5.52 9.51 16.71
C GLY A 75 -6.60 9.98 15.76
N ASP A 76 -7.83 9.56 16.01
CA ASP A 76 -9.03 10.16 15.45
C ASP A 76 -8.79 11.68 15.35
N ASP A 77 -8.75 12.18 14.11
CA ASP A 77 -9.03 13.59 13.84
C ASP A 77 -10.54 13.78 14.05
#